data_AF-A0A9X1PTM9-F1
#
_entry.id   AF-A0A9X1PTM9-F1
#
_cell.length_a   1.000
_cell.length_b   1.000
_cell.length_c   1.000
_cell.angle_alpha   90.00
_cell.angle_beta   90.00
_cell.angle_gamma   90.00
#
_symmetry.space_group_name_H-M   'P 1'
#
loop_
_entity.id
_entity.type
_entity.pdbx_description
1 polymer ?
#
loop_
_entity_poly.entity_id
_entity_poly.type
_entity_poly.pdbx_seq_one_letter_code
_entity_poly.pdbx_strand_id
1 'polypeptide(L)' 'MRNSFHPAFDHLVPYLVADVELDAQPGLRVVGRLLDEGAEPPRLGDRVQTSFQELADGLTVPGFVREHT' A
#
# COMPACT_ATOMS: atom_id res chain seq x y z
N MET A 1 10.80 -0.38 -17.61
CA MET A 1 9.50 -1.10 -17.70
C MET A 1 8.92 -1.15 -16.29
N ARG A 2 7.62 -0.91 -16.09
CA ARG A 2 6.97 -1.06 -14.77
C ARG A 2 6.38 -2.47 -14.73
N ASN A 3 6.84 -3.30 -13.78
CA ASN A 3 6.39 -4.68 -13.65
C ASN A 3 5.75 -4.86 -12.27
N SER A 4 4.73 -5.71 -12.20
CA SER A 4 4.20 -6.16 -10.92
C SER A 4 5.13 -7.22 -10.31
N PHE A 5 5.17 -7.33 -8.98
CA PHE A 5 5.96 -8.37 -8.31
C PHE A 5 5.22 -9.71 -8.17
N HIS A 6 3.91 -9.72 -8.41
CA HIS A 6 3.06 -10.91 -8.38
C HIS A 6 2.00 -10.81 -9.48
N PRO A 7 1.77 -11.85 -10.31
CA PRO A 7 0.88 -11.76 -11.48
C PRO A 7 -0.53 -11.26 -11.18
N ALA A 8 -1.06 -11.55 -9.98
CA ALA A 8 -2.35 -11.01 -9.53
C ALA A 8 -2.42 -9.47 -9.49
N PHE A 9 -1.30 -8.76 -9.58
CA PHE A 9 -1.23 -7.30 -9.59
C PHE A 9 -1.02 -6.70 -10.99
N ASP A 10 -0.89 -7.52 -12.05
CA ASP A 10 -0.60 -7.02 -13.40
C ASP A 10 -1.65 -6.02 -13.88
N HIS A 11 -2.92 -6.26 -13.55
CA HIS A 11 -4.06 -5.40 -13.91
C HIS A 11 -4.12 -4.09 -13.11
N LEU A 12 -3.28 -3.92 -12.08
CA LEU A 12 -3.24 -2.75 -11.21
C LEU A 12 -2.06 -1.83 -11.52
N VAL A 13 -1.25 -2.17 -12.52
CA VAL A 13 -0.13 -1.31 -12.93
C VAL A 13 -0.68 -0.09 -13.70
N PRO A 14 -0.28 1.14 -13.32
CA PRO A 14 0.65 1.49 -12.26
C PRO A 14 0.02 1.58 -10.87
N TYR A 15 0.71 1.05 -9.86
CA TYR A 15 0.38 1.24 -8.45
C TYR A 15 1.59 1.74 -7.66
N LEU A 16 1.33 2.30 -6.48
CA LEU A 16 2.37 2.78 -5.57
C LEU A 16 2.72 1.71 -4.54
N VAL A 17 4.01 1.62 -4.22
CA VAL A 17 4.56 0.81 -3.13
C VAL A 17 5.25 1.77 -2.17
N ALA A 18 4.95 1.61 -0.88
CA ALA A 18 5.51 2.40 0.19
C ALA A 18 6.28 1.50 1.16
N ASP A 19 7.32 2.06 1.75
CA ASP A 19 8.05 1.49 2.88
C ASP A 19 7.61 2.26 4.13
N VAL A 20 6.78 1.61 4.96
CA VAL A 20 6.05 2.24 6.06
C VAL A 20 6.62 1.77 7.40
N GLU A 21 6.99 2.72 8.26
CA GLU A 21 7.32 2.42 9.65
C GLU A 21 6.03 2.32 10.47
N LEU A 22 5.91 1.27 11.28
CA LEU A 22 4.71 1.03 12.09
C LEU A 22 4.87 1.67 13.48
N ASP A 23 3.89 2.47 13.90
CA ASP A 23 3.91 3.10 15.23
C ASP A 23 3.96 2.08 16.38
N ALA A 24 3.38 0.90 16.15
CA ALA A 24 3.34 -0.18 17.14
C ALA A 24 4.74 -0.68 17.52
N GLN A 25 5.74 -0.52 16.63
CA GLN A 25 7.11 -0.96 16.88
C GLN A 25 8.12 -0.05 16.15
N PRO A 26 8.76 0.89 16.86
CA PRO A 26 9.80 1.74 16.30
C PRO A 26 10.91 0.94 15.61
N GLY A 27 11.34 1.41 14.43
CA GLY A 27 12.35 0.74 13.61
C GLY A 27 11.87 -0.48 12.82
N LEU A 28 10.64 -0.96 13.02
CA LEU A 28 10.03 -1.96 12.14
C LEU A 28 9.44 -1.27 10.91
N ARG A 29 9.85 -1.75 9.73
CA ARG A 29 9.38 -1.23 8.45
C ARG A 29 8.74 -2.34 7.61
N VAL A 30 7.60 -2.03 7.00
CA VAL A 30 6.82 -2.95 6.19
C VAL A 30 6.63 -2.35 4.81
N VAL A 31 7.02 -3.11 3.79
CA VAL A 31 6.81 -2.75 2.39
C VAL A 31 5.45 -3.25 1.95
N GLY A 32 4.62 -2.36 1.43
CA GLY A 32 3.26 -2.69 1.00
C GLY A 32 2.73 -1.71 -0.04
N ARG A 33 1.60 -2.06 -0.66
CA ARG A 33 0.94 -1.17 -1.61
C ARG A 33 0.26 -0.02 -0.88
N LEU A 34 0.41 1.19 -1.41
CA LEU A 34 -0.48 2.28 -1.05
C LEU A 34 -1.73 2.17 -1.93
N LEU A 35 -2.87 1.93 -1.29
CA LEU A 35 -4.17 1.68 -1.91
C LEU A 35 -4.96 2.96 -2.15
N ASP A 36 -4.48 4.10 -1.62
CA ASP A 36 -5.18 5.37 -1.76
C ASP A 36 -5.01 5.96 -3.18
N GLU A 37 -6.13 6.38 -3.75
CA GLU A 37 -6.26 7.06 -5.04
C GLU A 37 -6.55 8.56 -4.91
N GLY A 38 -6.39 9.12 -3.70
CA GLY A 38 -6.67 10.53 -3.44
C GLY A 38 -5.95 11.47 -4.41
N ALA A 39 -6.59 12.63 -4.68
CA ALA A 39 -6.24 13.53 -5.77
C ALA A 39 -4.81 14.10 -5.73
N GLU A 40 -4.18 14.16 -4.56
CA GLU A 40 -2.79 14.58 -4.41
C GLU A 40 -1.83 13.39 -4.32
N PRO A 41 -0.62 13.49 -4.89
CA PRO A 41 0.44 12.50 -4.66
C PRO A 41 0.79 12.39 -3.16
N PRO A 42 1.11 11.18 -2.66
CA PRO A 42 1.58 11.02 -1.29
C PRO A 42 2.92 11.70 -1.07
N ARG A 43 3.15 12.16 0.16
CA ARG A 43 4.39 12.78 0.63
C ARG A 43 5.03 11.91 1.70
N LEU A 44 6.35 11.99 1.83
CA LEU A 44 7.04 11.33 2.94
C LEU A 44 6.57 11.94 4.26
N GLY A 45 6.23 11.08 5.22
CA GLY A 45 5.65 11.48 6.50
C GLY A 45 4.13 11.50 6.52
N ASP A 46 3.44 11.30 5.39
CA ASP A 46 1.99 11.09 5.38
C ASP A 46 1.62 9.91 6.28
N ARG A 47 0.62 10.13 7.12
CA ARG A 47 0.09 9.09 8.01
C ARG A 47 -0.76 8.11 7.21
N VAL A 48 -0.60 6.83 7.53
CA VAL A 48 -1.32 5.75 6.87
C VAL A 48 -1.84 4.74 7.88
N GLN A 49 -2.91 4.04 7.50
CA GLN A 49 -3.45 2.92 8.25
C GLN A 49 -3.33 1.63 7.44
N THR A 50 -3.12 0.52 8.15
CA THR A 50 -3.16 -0.80 7.52
C THR A 50 -4.59 -1.08 7.06
N SER A 51 -4.73 -1.53 5.83
CA SER A 51 -5.97 -2.00 5.24
C SER A 51 -5.73 -3.33 4.54
N PHE A 52 -6.81 -4.05 4.24
CA PHE A 52 -6.75 -5.35 3.60
C PHE A 52 -7.60 -5.31 2.33
N GLN A 53 -6.99 -5.68 1.21
CA GLN A 53 -7.66 -5.75 -0.09
C GLN A 53 -7.83 -7.22 -0.49
N GLU A 54 -9.05 -7.58 -0.86
CA GLU A 54 -9.33 -8.84 -1.54
C GLU A 54 -8.99 -8.69 -3.03
N LEU A 55 -8.10 -9.55 -3.54
CA LEU A 55 -7.66 -9.52 -4.94
C LEU A 55 -8.36 -10.60 -5.78
N ALA A 56 -8.77 -11.68 -5.13
CA ALA A 56 -9.47 -12.82 -5.66
C ALA A 56 -10.14 -13.55 -4.49
N ASP A 57 -11.09 -14.43 -4.78
CA ASP A 57 -11.77 -15.24 -3.78
C ASP A 57 -10.75 -15.99 -2.91
N GLY A 58 -10.81 -15.77 -1.60
CA GLY A 58 -9.89 -16.34 -0.61
C GLY A 58 -8.47 -15.75 -0.58
N LEU A 59 -8.17 -14.70 -1.37
CA LEU A 59 -6.88 -14.01 -1.38
C LEU A 59 -7.02 -12.56 -0.91
N THR A 60 -6.72 -12.35 0.37
CA THR A 60 -6.65 -11.03 0.99
C THR A 60 -5.20 -10.66 1.26
N VAL A 61 -4.78 -9.46 0.81
CA VAL A 61 -3.42 -8.95 1.02
C VAL A 61 -3.45 -7.65 1.84
N PRO A 62 -2.46 -7.42 2.71
CA PRO A 62 -2.32 -6.15 3.40
C PRO A 62 -1.83 -5.05 2.45
N GLY A 63 -2.27 -3.83 2.72
CA GLY A 63 -1.83 -2.60 2.11
C GLY A 63 -2.05 -1.42 3.06
N PHE A 64 -1.88 -0.21 2.55
CA PHE A 64 -2.00 1.01 3.34
C PHE A 64 -2.96 1.99 2.68
N VAL A 65 -3.77 2.69 3.46
CA VAL A 65 -4.57 3.84 3.03
C VAL A 65 -4.11 5.08 3.79
N ARG A 66 -4.13 6.27 3.18
CA ARG A 66 -3.77 7.50 3.89
C ARG A 66 -4.85 7.82 4.93
N GLU A 67 -4.40 8.34 6.08
CA GLU A 67 -5.31 8.97 7.04
C GLU A 67 -5.72 10.33 6.44
N HIS A 68 -6.98 10.47 6.04
CA HIS A 68 -7.53 11.79 5.73
C HIS A 68 -7.82 12.49 7.05
N THR A 69 -7.12 13.59 7.31
CA THR A 69 -7.35 14.44 8.49
C THR A 69 -8.49 15.41 8.24
#